data_AF-A0A0J1IHA3-F1
#
_entry.id   AF-A0A0J1IHA3-F1
#
_cell.length_a   1.000
_cell.length_b   1.000
_cell.length_c   1.000
_cell.angle_alpha   90.00
_cell.angle_beta   90.00
_cell.angle_gamma   90.00
#
_symmetry.space_group_name_H-M   'P 1'
#
loop_
_entity.id
_entity.type
_entity.pdbx_description
1 polymer ?
#
loop_
_entity_poly.entity_id
_entity_poly.type
_entity_poly.pdbx_seq_one_letter_code
_entity_poly.pdbx_strand_id
1 'polypeptide(L)' 'MDILEMFKKLRDVSGEVVEALENGDEEKAKTAMGKFLLLMIQLDALK' A
#
# COMPACT_ATOMS: atom_id res chain seq x y z
N MET A 1 -10.80 -3.70 11.61
CA MET A 1 -10.21 -2.47 11.05
C MET A 1 -11.34 -1.64 10.51
N ASP A 2 -11.53 -0.42 11.02
CA ASP A 2 -12.56 0.47 10.47
C ASP A 2 -12.12 1.05 9.11
N ILE A 3 -13.06 1.67 8.39
CA ILE A 3 -12.81 2.25 7.06
C ILE A 3 -11.71 3.32 7.13
N LEU A 4 -11.68 4.15 8.18
CA LEU A 4 -10.69 5.22 8.34
C LEU A 4 -9.28 4.64 8.54
N GLU A 5 -9.12 3.60 9.36
CA GLU A 5 -7.86 2.90 9.59
C GLU A 5 -7.37 2.21 8.31
N MET A 6 -8.28 1.64 7.51
CA MET A 6 -7.95 1.07 6.20
C MET A 6 -7.40 2.12 5.24
N PHE A 7 -8.06 3.27 5.11
CA PHE A 7 -7.58 4.36 4.24
C PHE A 7 -6.27 4.97 4.72
N LYS A 8 -6.02 5.04 6.04
CA LYS A 8 -4.72 5.44 6.59
C LYS A 8 -3.61 4.48 6.14
N LYS A 9 -3.82 3.17 6.25
CA LYS A 9 -2.85 2.16 5.79
C LYS A 9 -2.61 2.24 4.28
N LEU A 10 -3.65 2.44 3.49
CA LEU A 10 -3.51 2.64 2.04
C LEU A 10 -2.62 3.86 1.73
N ARG A 11 -2.87 5.00 2.37
CA ARG A 11 -2.05 6.21 2.23
C ARG A 11 -0.59 5.93 2.60
N ASP A 12 -0.36 5.29 3.74
CA ASP A 12 0.99 5.06 4.24
C ASP A 12 1.77 4.14 3.29
N VAL A 13 1.15 3.07 2.79
CA VAL A 13 1.76 2.16 1.80
C VAL A 13 1.95 2.85 0.44
N SER A 14 1.04 3.74 0.02
CA SER A 14 1.27 4.57 -1.17
C SER A 14 2.51 5.47 -1.00
N GLY A 15 2.77 5.98 0.20
CA GLY A 15 4.00 6.70 0.53
C GLY A 15 5.25 5.83 0.36
N GLU A 16 5.21 4.59 0.87
CA GLU A 16 6.32 3.64 0.69
C GLU A 16 6.61 3.34 -0.78
N VAL A 17 5.57 3.25 -1.63
CA VAL A 17 5.72 3.05 -3.08
C VAL A 17 6.43 4.24 -3.72
N VAL A 18 5.99 5.46 -3.43
CA VAL A 18 6.59 6.69 -3.99
C VAL A 18 8.05 6.80 -3.55
N GLU A 19 8.34 6.64 -2.26
CA GLU A 19 9.69 6.72 -1.73
C GLU A 19 10.63 5.68 -2.39
N ALA A 20 10.15 4.44 -2.58
CA ALA A 20 10.95 3.41 -3.22
C ALA A 20 11.24 3.74 -4.71
N LEU A 21 10.26 4.30 -5.42
CA LEU A 21 10.43 4.70 -6.82
C LEU A 21 11.37 5.91 -6.95
N GLU A 22 11.24 6.91 -6.09
CA GLU A 22 12.12 8.10 -6.08
C GLU A 22 13.58 7.74 -5.80
N ASN A 23 13.80 6.72 -4.96
CA ASN A 23 15.14 6.22 -4.63
C ASN A 23 15.69 5.17 -5.61
N GLY A 24 14.91 4.74 -6.61
CA GLY A 24 15.31 3.69 -7.56
C GLY A 24 15.47 2.31 -6.93
N ASP A 25 14.85 2.07 -5.77
CA ASP A 25 14.92 0.80 -5.05
C ASP A 25 13.82 -0.16 -5.54
N GLU A 26 14.12 -0.88 -6.64
CA GLU A 26 13.15 -1.75 -7.31
C GLU A 26 12.58 -2.87 -6.42
N GLU A 27 13.39 -3.40 -5.49
CA GLU A 27 12.95 -4.44 -4.55
C GLU A 27 11.94 -3.89 -3.54
N LYS A 28 12.23 -2.71 -2.96
CA LYS A 28 11.26 -2.04 -2.09
C LYS A 28 10.01 -1.62 -2.84
N ALA A 29 10.14 -1.15 -4.08
CA ALA A 29 8.99 -0.77 -4.89
C ALA A 29 8.06 -1.96 -5.12
N LYS A 30 8.60 -3.13 -5.53
CA LYS A 30 7.82 -4.37 -5.67
C LYS A 30 7.15 -4.78 -4.37
N THR A 31 7.87 -4.68 -3.25
CA THR A 31 7.34 -5.04 -1.93
C THR A 31 6.19 -4.11 -1.51
N ALA A 32 6.37 -2.80 -1.64
CA ALA A 32 5.35 -1.80 -1.30
C ALA A 32 4.12 -1.91 -2.21
N MET A 33 4.32 -2.14 -3.51
CA MET A 33 3.21 -2.41 -4.45
C MET A 33 2.44 -3.69 -4.08
N GLY A 34 3.13 -4.74 -3.65
CA GLY A 34 2.49 -5.97 -3.16
C GLY A 34 1.62 -5.73 -1.92
N LYS A 35 2.13 -4.96 -0.94
CA LYS A 35 1.34 -4.53 0.23
C LYS A 35 0.10 -3.72 -0.18
N PHE A 36 0.26 -2.82 -1.14
CA PHE A 36 -0.83 -1.97 -1.62
C PHE A 36 -1.95 -2.81 -2.25
N LEU A 37 -1.60 -3.75 -3.13
CA LEU A 37 -2.56 -4.65 -3.76
C LEU A 37 -3.27 -5.53 -2.73
N LEU A 38 -2.56 -6.03 -1.71
CA LEU A 38 -3.17 -6.80 -0.63
C LEU A 38 -4.22 -5.98 0.13
N LEU A 39 -3.91 -4.72 0.47
CA LEU A 39 -4.86 -3.83 1.13
C LEU A 39 -6.09 -3.55 0.26
N MET A 40 -5.92 -3.40 -1.06
CA MET A 40 -7.02 -3.22 -2.00
C MET A 40 -7.94 -4.46 -2.08
N ILE A 41 -7.37 -5.67 -2.05
CA ILE A 41 -8.15 -6.91 -2.00
C ILE A 41 -8.92 -7.01 -0.67
N GLN A 42 -8.28 -6.65 0.45
CA GLN A 42 -8.93 -6.62 1.75
C GLN A 42 -10.06 -5.58 1.83
N LEU A 43 -9.93 -4.47 1.09
CA LEU A 43 -10.99 -3.47 0.95
C LEU A 43 -12.20 -4.03 0.18
N ASP A 44 -11.97 -4.83 -0.88
CA ASP A 44 -13.06 -5.49 -1.62
C ASP A 44 -13.73 -6.58 -0.78
N ALA A 45 -12.97 -7.30 0.04
CA ALA A 45 -13.49 -8.30 0.99
C ALA A 45 -14.25 -7.69 2.19
N LEU A 46 -14.23 -6.36 2.36
CA LEU A 46 -15.07 -5.64 3.33
C LEU A 46 -16.49 -5.34 2.81
N LYS A 47 -16.81 -5.70 1.56
CA LYS A 47 -18.20 -5.73 1.04
C LYS A 47 -19.04 -6.80 1.71
#